data_AF-A0A940HXV5-F1
#
_entry.id   AF-A0A940HXV5-F1
#
_cell.length_a   1.000
_cell.length_b   1.000
_cell.length_c   1.000
_cell.angle_alpha   90.00
_cell.angle_beta   90.00
_cell.angle_gamma   90.00
#
_symmetry.space_group_name_H-M   'P 1'
#
loop_
_entity.id
_entity.type
_entity.pdbx_description
1 polymer ?
#
loop_
_entity_poly.entity_id
_entity_poly.type
_entity_poly.pdbx_seq_one_letter_code
_entity_poly.pdbx_strand_id
1 'polypeptide(L)'
;MTINVSKPEIKELHPRILILGVGGAGGNAINGMIEAELEGVEFIAVNTDAQDLNLNKAKAKIQIGANLTNGLGAGARLDVGQAAADESLNDIINFLQGANMVFITAGMGGGTGTGAAHVIARAAKELNILTVGVVTLPFLYEGPSRMRRANQG
;
A
#
# COMPACT_ATOMS: atom_id res chain seq x y z
N MET A 1 -22.64 -54.47 -6.57
CA MET A 1 -21.49 -53.54 -6.44
C MET A 1 -22.05 -52.16 -6.16
N THR A 2 -21.92 -51.69 -4.93
CA THR A 2 -22.30 -50.34 -4.53
C THR A 2 -21.17 -49.39 -4.93
N ILE A 3 -21.45 -48.46 -5.83
CA ILE A 3 -20.50 -47.42 -6.24
C ILE A 3 -20.49 -46.36 -5.14
N ASN A 4 -19.40 -46.29 -4.39
CA ASN A 4 -19.17 -45.22 -3.43
C ASN A 4 -18.72 -43.98 -4.21
N VAL A 5 -19.65 -43.03 -4.41
CA VAL A 5 -19.32 -41.71 -4.93
C VAL A 5 -18.94 -40.83 -3.74
N SER A 6 -17.64 -40.74 -3.47
CA SER A 6 -17.13 -39.70 -2.57
C SER A 6 -17.38 -38.33 -3.21
N LYS A 7 -18.08 -37.45 -2.50
CA LYS A 7 -18.23 -36.05 -2.91
C LYS A 7 -16.83 -35.45 -3.11
N PRO A 8 -16.57 -34.70 -4.20
CA PRO A 8 -15.31 -33.98 -4.33
C PRO A 8 -15.18 -33.01 -3.15
N GLU A 9 -14.11 -33.15 -2.37
CA GLU A 9 -13.74 -32.17 -1.35
C GLU A 9 -13.40 -30.86 -2.07
N ILE A 10 -14.21 -29.83 -1.85
CA ILE A 10 -13.88 -28.47 -2.29
C ILE A 10 -12.76 -27.99 -1.36
N LYS A 11 -11.55 -27.89 -1.89
CA LYS A 11 -10.43 -27.26 -1.16
C LYS A 11 -10.78 -25.79 -0.95
N GLU A 12 -11.10 -25.40 0.28
CA GLU A 12 -11.21 -23.98 0.65
C GLU A 12 -9.82 -23.35 0.52
N LEU A 13 -9.60 -22.65 -0.59
CA LEU A 13 -8.41 -21.83 -0.80
C LEU A 13 -8.67 -20.49 -0.11
N HIS A 14 -7.90 -20.18 0.93
CA HIS A 14 -7.90 -18.85 1.53
C HIS A 14 -6.91 -17.98 0.75
N PRO A 15 -7.37 -17.02 -0.07
CA PRO A 15 -6.47 -16.13 -0.79
C PRO A 15 -5.74 -15.24 0.22
N ARG A 16 -4.43 -15.03 0.01
CA ARG A 16 -3.65 -14.06 0.75
C ARG A 16 -3.95 -12.66 0.19
N ILE A 17 -4.63 -11.83 0.98
CA ILE A 17 -5.03 -10.47 0.62
C ILE A 17 -4.21 -9.47 1.43
N LEU A 18 -3.55 -8.54 0.73
CA LEU A 18 -2.75 -7.47 1.34
C LEU A 18 -3.46 -6.12 1.22
N ILE A 19 -3.35 -5.28 2.24
CA ILE A 19 -3.73 -3.86 2.18
C ILE A 19 -2.51 -3.01 2.53
N LEU A 20 -1.99 -2.29 1.54
CA LEU A 20 -0.84 -1.40 1.68
C LEU A 20 -1.34 0.04 1.83
N GLY A 21 -1.13 0.63 3.00
CA GLY A 21 -1.34 2.06 3.24
C GLY A 21 -0.09 2.86 2.94
N VAL A 22 -0.13 3.67 1.87
CA VAL A 22 1.04 4.41 1.36
C VAL A 22 0.98 5.89 1.74
N GLY A 23 2.04 6.37 2.40
CA GLY A 23 2.13 7.70 2.98
C GLY A 23 1.17 7.91 4.15
N GLY A 24 1.12 9.12 4.71
CA GLY A 24 0.34 9.36 5.93
C GLY A 24 -1.17 9.16 5.79
N ALA A 25 -1.76 9.58 4.66
CA ALA A 25 -3.19 9.36 4.43
C ALA A 25 -3.54 7.87 4.27
N GLY A 26 -2.71 7.10 3.55
CA GLY A 26 -2.89 5.65 3.42
C GLY A 26 -2.67 4.94 4.76
N GLY A 27 -1.65 5.35 5.52
CA GLY A 27 -1.37 4.89 6.88
C GLY A 27 -2.54 5.12 7.84
N ASN A 28 -3.16 6.31 7.77
CA ASN A 28 -4.34 6.62 8.57
C ASN A 28 -5.56 5.80 8.14
N ALA A 29 -5.74 5.58 6.84
CA ALA A 29 -6.83 4.74 6.33
C ALA A 29 -6.73 3.31 6.86
N ILE A 30 -5.55 2.69 6.82
CA ILE A 30 -5.36 1.34 7.35
C ILE A 30 -5.47 1.30 8.88
N ASN A 31 -5.07 2.34 9.61
CA ASN A 31 -5.33 2.42 11.05
C ASN A 31 -6.83 2.34 11.35
N GLY A 32 -7.66 3.08 10.60
CA GLY A 32 -9.11 3.01 10.73
C GLY A 32 -9.68 1.63 10.39
N MET A 33 -9.13 0.95 9.39
CA MET A 33 -9.53 -0.43 9.06
C MET A 33 -9.18 -1.44 10.16
N ILE A 34 -8.00 -1.27 10.79
CA ILE A 34 -7.56 -2.10 11.91
C ILE A 34 -8.43 -1.85 13.15
N GLU A 35 -8.74 -0.59 13.45
CA GLU A 35 -9.63 -0.21 14.55
C GLU A 35 -11.06 -0.69 14.35
N ALA A 36 -11.51 -0.79 13.09
CA ALA A 36 -12.78 -1.38 12.72
C ALA A 36 -12.77 -2.91 12.68
N GLU A 37 -11.68 -3.55 13.13
CA GLU A 37 -11.53 -5.00 13.24
C GLU A 37 -11.76 -5.74 11.90
N LEU A 38 -11.28 -5.15 10.79
CA LEU A 38 -11.34 -5.82 9.48
C LEU A 38 -10.45 -7.07 9.45
N GLU A 39 -11.08 -8.24 9.28
CA GLU A 39 -10.41 -9.55 9.24
C GLU A 39 -10.11 -10.04 7.81
N GLY A 40 -9.30 -11.10 7.71
CA GLY A 40 -9.02 -11.79 6.44
C GLY A 40 -8.02 -11.09 5.52
N VAL A 41 -7.36 -10.03 6.01
CA VAL A 41 -6.37 -9.24 5.26
C VAL A 41 -5.12 -8.98 6.10
N GLU A 42 -3.98 -8.79 5.44
CA GLU A 42 -2.75 -8.35 6.10
C GLU A 42 -2.50 -6.87 5.81
N PHE A 43 -2.36 -6.08 6.88
CA PHE A 43 -2.08 -4.64 6.78
C PHE A 43 -0.59 -4.37 6.76
N ILE A 44 -0.17 -3.54 5.80
CA ILE A 44 1.21 -3.10 5.62
C ILE A 44 1.22 -1.57 5.52
N ALA A 45 1.89 -0.90 6.45
CA ALA A 45 2.11 0.54 6.36
C ALA A 45 3.39 0.83 5.56
N VAL A 46 3.34 1.76 4.62
CA VAL A 46 4.49 2.15 3.79
C VAL A 46 4.65 3.67 3.87
N ASN A 47 5.78 4.15 4.39
CA ASN A 47 6.00 5.59 4.49
C ASN A 47 7.49 5.95 4.46
N THR A 48 7.78 7.16 4.00
CA THR A 48 9.10 7.80 4.10
C THR A 48 9.33 8.43 5.48
N ASP A 49 8.25 8.79 6.18
CA ASP A 49 8.30 9.39 7.51
C ASP A 49 8.35 8.29 8.57
N ALA A 50 9.46 8.21 9.31
CA ALA A 50 9.68 7.19 10.32
C ALA A 50 8.82 7.41 11.57
N GLN A 51 8.50 8.66 11.92
CA GLN A 51 7.68 8.97 13.09
C GLN A 51 6.24 8.50 12.85
N ASP A 52 5.69 8.84 11.69
CA ASP A 52 4.34 8.43 11.30
C ASP A 52 4.23 6.90 11.21
N LEU A 53 5.26 6.24 10.66
CA LEU A 53 5.30 4.78 10.58
C LEU A 53 5.34 4.10 11.96
N ASN A 54 6.08 4.68 12.93
CA ASN A 54 6.12 4.17 14.29
C ASN A 54 4.76 4.22 14.99
N LEU A 55 3.99 5.29 14.76
CA LEU A 55 2.65 5.46 15.32
C LEU A 55 1.58 4.58 14.64
N ASN A 56 1.85 4.05 13.44
CA ASN A 56 0.92 3.21 12.72
C ASN A 56 0.64 1.87 13.44
N LYS A 57 -0.60 1.37 13.34
CA LYS A 57 -1.09 0.15 14.01
C LYS A 57 -0.86 -1.13 13.20
N ALA A 58 -0.46 -1.03 11.94
CA ALA A 58 -0.19 -2.19 11.10
C ALA A 58 0.96 -3.03 11.68
N LYS A 59 0.80 -4.35 11.61
CA LYS A 59 1.82 -5.31 12.08
C LYS A 59 3.08 -5.26 11.22
N ALA A 60 2.93 -5.05 9.92
CA ALA A 60 4.02 -4.90 8.98
C ALA A 60 4.19 -3.42 8.60
N LYS A 61 5.45 -2.97 8.53
CA LYS A 61 5.82 -1.58 8.29
C LYS A 61 7.04 -1.55 7.38
N ILE A 62 6.98 -0.75 6.32
CA ILE A 62 8.07 -0.57 5.35
C ILE A 62 8.43 0.92 5.37
N GLN A 63 9.62 1.22 5.87
CA GLN A 63 10.19 2.55 5.71
C GLN A 63 10.87 2.61 4.35
N ILE A 64 10.40 3.49 3.48
CA ILE A 64 10.97 3.68 2.14
C ILE A 64 11.86 4.92 2.07
N GLY A 65 12.91 4.88 1.26
CA GLY A 65 13.81 6.02 1.06
C GLY A 65 14.52 6.48 2.33
N ALA A 66 14.97 5.53 3.16
CA ALA A 66 15.66 5.83 4.42
C ALA A 66 16.95 6.65 4.17
N ASN A 67 17.69 6.32 3.10
CA ASN A 67 18.90 7.06 2.75
C ASN A 67 18.59 8.42 2.11
N LEU A 68 17.52 8.48 1.30
CA LEU A 68 17.13 9.70 0.60
C LEU A 68 16.52 10.77 1.51
N THR A 69 15.72 10.36 2.48
CA THR A 69 14.90 11.26 3.30
C THR A 69 15.37 11.38 4.75
N ASN A 70 16.31 10.52 5.19
CA ASN A 70 16.71 10.37 6.58
C ASN A 70 15.51 10.12 7.54
N GLY A 71 14.42 9.54 7.02
CA GLY A 71 13.19 9.30 7.77
C GLY A 71 12.32 10.53 8.04
N LEU A 72 12.59 11.67 7.40
CA LEU A 72 11.86 12.93 7.61
C LEU A 72 10.70 13.15 6.61
N GLY A 73 10.47 12.20 5.71
CA GLY A 73 9.41 12.28 4.72
C GLY A 73 9.80 12.94 3.39
N ALA A 74 8.90 12.87 2.41
CA ALA A 74 9.14 13.33 1.05
C ALA A 74 9.00 14.87 0.84
N GLY A 75 8.59 15.63 1.86
CA GLY A 75 8.43 17.09 1.76
C GLY A 75 7.43 17.54 0.68
N ALA A 76 6.39 16.75 0.44
CA ALA A 76 5.39 16.96 -0.62
C ALA A 76 5.95 16.98 -2.07
N ARG A 77 7.15 16.41 -2.28
CA ARG A 77 7.79 16.24 -3.58
C ARG A 77 7.53 14.84 -4.14
N LEU A 78 7.03 14.76 -5.38
CA LEU A 78 6.63 13.49 -6.01
C LEU A 78 7.83 12.65 -6.41
N ASP A 79 8.83 13.30 -7.01
CA ASP A 79 10.12 12.73 -7.41
C ASP A 79 10.81 12.03 -6.24
N VAL A 80 10.74 12.62 -5.04
CA VAL A 80 11.28 12.00 -3.82
C VAL A 80 10.49 10.77 -3.41
N GLY A 81 9.15 10.85 -3.43
CA GLY A 81 8.31 9.69 -3.09
C GLY A 81 8.54 8.51 -4.03
N GLN A 82 8.71 8.80 -5.31
CA GLN A 82 9.01 7.80 -6.33
C GLN A 82 10.41 7.21 -6.13
N ALA A 83 11.45 8.04 -6.02
CA ALA A 83 12.81 7.59 -5.79
C ALA A 83 12.96 6.79 -4.48
N ALA A 84 12.22 7.17 -3.44
CA ALA A 84 12.18 6.43 -2.18
C ALA A 84 11.58 5.02 -2.35
N ALA A 85 10.51 4.89 -3.14
CA ALA A 85 9.90 3.60 -3.44
C ALA A 85 10.80 2.72 -4.32
N ASP A 86 11.47 3.33 -5.32
CA ASP A 86 12.43 2.63 -6.18
C ASP A 86 13.67 2.16 -5.37
N GLU A 87 14.18 2.97 -4.44
CA GLU A 87 15.27 2.60 -3.51
C GLU A 87 14.92 1.34 -2.71
N SER A 88 13.69 1.26 -2.21
CA SER A 88 13.20 0.19 -1.33
C SER A 88 12.38 -0.87 -2.07
N LEU A 89 12.52 -0.97 -3.40
CA LEU A 89 11.69 -1.84 -4.24
C LEU A 89 11.82 -3.32 -3.85
N ASN A 90 13.03 -3.77 -3.50
CA ASN A 90 13.27 -5.14 -3.07
C ASN A 90 12.48 -5.49 -1.80
N ASP A 91 12.44 -4.58 -0.83
CA ASP A 91 11.68 -4.78 0.41
C ASP A 91 10.18 -4.85 0.12
N ILE A 92 9.67 -3.95 -0.73
CA ILE A 92 8.28 -3.95 -1.18
C ILE A 92 7.93 -5.28 -1.84
N ILE A 93 8.76 -5.77 -2.77
CA ILE A 93 8.56 -7.05 -3.47
C ILE A 93 8.51 -8.21 -2.47
N ASN A 94 9.40 -8.25 -1.49
CA ASN A 94 9.44 -9.32 -0.48
C ASN A 94 8.12 -9.43 0.29
N PHE A 95 7.47 -8.31 0.61
CA PHE A 95 6.16 -8.32 1.25
C PHE A 95 5.02 -8.75 0.32
N LEU A 96 5.09 -8.33 -0.95
CA LEU A 96 4.08 -8.66 -1.97
C LEU A 96 4.11 -10.13 -2.40
N GLN A 97 5.27 -10.79 -2.33
CA GLN A 97 5.43 -12.18 -2.76
C GLN A 97 4.40 -13.13 -2.10
N GLY A 98 3.77 -13.97 -2.93
CA GLY A 98 2.78 -14.95 -2.48
C GLY A 98 1.40 -14.37 -2.18
N ALA A 99 1.18 -13.06 -2.36
CA ALA A 99 -0.17 -12.50 -2.31
C ALA A 99 -0.97 -12.85 -3.56
N ASN A 100 -2.27 -13.09 -3.39
CA ASN A 100 -3.19 -13.27 -4.51
C ASN A 100 -3.82 -11.94 -4.93
N MET A 101 -4.03 -11.04 -3.95
CA MET A 101 -4.63 -9.73 -4.17
C MET A 101 -3.96 -8.68 -3.30
N VAL A 102 -3.80 -7.48 -3.83
CA VAL A 102 -3.31 -6.32 -3.10
C VAL A 102 -4.21 -5.11 -3.32
N PHE A 103 -4.58 -4.47 -2.22
CA PHE A 103 -5.19 -3.15 -2.20
C PHE A 103 -4.12 -2.12 -1.85
N ILE A 104 -4.01 -1.08 -2.66
CA ILE A 104 -3.10 0.04 -2.41
C ILE A 104 -3.97 1.24 -2.08
N THR A 105 -3.88 1.70 -0.83
CA THR A 105 -4.61 2.87 -0.34
C THR A 105 -3.66 4.04 -0.11
N ALA A 106 -3.99 5.19 -0.68
CA ALA A 106 -3.15 6.38 -0.61
C ALA A 106 -4.00 7.66 -0.76
N GLY A 107 -3.52 8.75 -0.14
CA GLY A 107 -4.03 10.09 -0.41
C GLY A 107 -3.20 10.79 -1.47
N MET A 108 -3.83 11.23 -2.54
CA MET A 108 -3.16 11.86 -3.68
C MET A 108 -2.89 13.34 -3.45
N GLY A 109 -1.91 13.88 -4.18
CA GLY A 109 -1.46 15.27 -4.08
C GLY A 109 -0.37 15.52 -3.02
N GLY A 110 0.01 14.49 -2.27
CA GLY A 110 1.18 14.52 -1.38
C GLY A 110 2.49 14.21 -2.12
N GLY A 111 3.55 13.95 -1.35
CA GLY A 111 4.84 13.48 -1.89
C GLY A 111 4.90 11.96 -1.93
N THR A 112 4.88 11.33 -0.75
CA THR A 112 5.01 9.88 -0.58
C THR A 112 3.87 9.11 -1.21
N GLY A 113 2.61 9.41 -0.86
CA GLY A 113 1.45 8.68 -1.41
C GLY A 113 1.42 8.70 -2.94
N THR A 114 1.49 9.89 -3.52
CA THR A 114 1.44 10.09 -4.99
C THR A 114 2.67 9.53 -5.71
N GLY A 115 3.87 9.73 -5.17
CA GLY A 115 5.11 9.24 -5.77
C GLY A 115 5.34 7.74 -5.61
N ALA A 116 4.95 7.13 -4.49
CA ALA A 116 5.25 5.73 -4.20
C ALA A 116 4.14 4.75 -4.63
N ALA A 117 2.86 5.17 -4.59
CA ALA A 117 1.75 4.25 -4.82
C ALA A 117 1.78 3.62 -6.22
N HIS A 118 2.12 4.38 -7.26
CA HIS A 118 2.20 3.87 -8.64
C HIS A 118 3.38 2.90 -8.84
N VAL A 119 4.51 3.13 -8.15
CA VAL A 119 5.67 2.21 -8.16
C VAL A 119 5.30 0.87 -7.54
N ILE A 120 4.64 0.90 -6.38
CA ILE A 120 4.16 -0.31 -5.68
C ILE A 120 3.13 -1.05 -6.54
N ALA A 121 2.20 -0.32 -7.17
CA ALA A 121 1.19 -0.92 -8.05
C ALA A 121 1.81 -1.60 -9.27
N ARG A 122 2.84 -0.98 -9.87
CA ARG A 122 3.61 -1.57 -10.96
C ARG A 122 4.29 -2.85 -10.52
N ALA A 123 4.99 -2.84 -9.39
CA ALA A 123 5.65 -4.02 -8.84
C ALA A 123 4.67 -5.18 -8.58
N ALA A 124 3.51 -4.89 -7.99
CA ALA A 124 2.48 -5.90 -7.75
C ALA A 124 1.93 -6.51 -9.05
N LYS A 125 1.73 -5.66 -10.07
CA LYS A 125 1.28 -6.11 -11.40
C LYS A 125 2.32 -6.98 -12.11
N GLU A 126 3.61 -6.65 -11.99
CA GLU A 126 4.71 -7.45 -12.54
C GLU A 126 4.81 -8.83 -11.87
N LEU A 127 4.41 -8.93 -10.60
CA LEU A 127 4.29 -10.20 -9.86
C LEU A 127 2.99 -10.96 -10.17
N ASN A 128 2.16 -10.50 -11.12
CA ASN A 128 0.85 -11.08 -11.46
C ASN A 128 -0.15 -11.13 -10.28
N ILE A 129 -0.09 -10.15 -9.38
CA ILE A 129 -1.02 -10.03 -8.25
C ILE A 129 -2.22 -9.19 -8.69
N LEU A 130 -3.44 -9.59 -8.34
CA LEU A 130 -4.63 -8.77 -8.56
C LEU A 130 -4.50 -7.45 -7.78
N THR A 131 -4.28 -6.35 -8.49
CA THR A 131 -3.92 -5.06 -7.88
C THR A 131 -5.07 -4.07 -8.01
N VAL A 132 -5.56 -3.57 -6.87
CA VAL A 132 -6.64 -2.58 -6.80
C VAL A 132 -6.15 -1.32 -6.09
N GLY A 133 -6.25 -0.18 -6.75
CA GLY A 133 -5.96 1.13 -6.16
C GLY A 133 -7.22 1.77 -5.58
N VAL A 134 -7.20 2.14 -4.30
CA VAL A 134 -8.28 2.89 -3.63
C VAL A 134 -7.67 4.19 -3.13
N VAL A 135 -7.82 5.26 -3.90
CA VAL A 135 -7.14 6.53 -3.60
C VAL A 135 -8.12 7.67 -3.40
N THR A 136 -7.73 8.64 -2.57
CA THR A 136 -8.50 9.87 -2.39
C THR A 136 -7.87 11.03 -3.15
N LEU A 137 -8.72 11.89 -3.70
CA LEU A 137 -8.29 13.18 -4.24
C LEU A 137 -8.37 14.24 -3.15
N PRO A 138 -7.47 15.23 -3.16
CA PRO A 138 -7.47 16.30 -2.17
C PRO A 138 -8.74 17.15 -2.29
N PHE A 139 -9.16 17.76 -1.18
CA PHE A 139 -10.28 18.70 -1.19
C PHE A 139 -9.91 20.00 -1.94
N LEU A 140 -10.93 20.72 -2.44
CA LEU A 140 -10.73 21.97 -3.17
C LEU A 140 -9.99 23.04 -2.33
N TYR A 141 -10.21 23.06 -1.02
CA TYR A 141 -9.58 24.02 -0.11
C TYR A 141 -8.10 23.72 0.16
N GLU A 142 -7.59 22.52 -0.17
CA GLU A 142 -6.17 22.19 -0.03
C GLU A 142 -5.29 22.82 -1.13
N GLY A 143 -5.92 23.54 -2.05
CA GLY A 143 -5.28 24.36 -3.05
C GLY A 143 -5.08 23.64 -4.39
N PRO A 144 -5.13 24.39 -5.51
CA PRO A 144 -5.10 23.80 -6.85
C PRO A 144 -3.79 23.09 -7.16
N SER A 145 -2.68 23.46 -6.49
CA SER A 145 -1.39 22.77 -6.63
C SER A 145 -1.43 21.32 -6.14
N ARG A 146 -2.18 21.04 -5.06
CA ARG A 146 -2.33 19.68 -4.53
C ARG A 146 -3.16 18.82 -5.48
N MET A 147 -4.25 19.37 -6.01
CA MET A 147 -5.09 18.70 -7.00
C MET A 147 -4.33 18.40 -8.31
N ARG A 148 -3.51 19.34 -8.80
CA ARG A 148 -2.67 19.09 -10.00
C ARG A 148 -1.70 17.93 -9.79
N ARG A 149 -1.02 17.90 -8.65
CA ARG A 149 -0.14 16.77 -8.27
C ARG A 149 -0.91 15.47 -8.17
N ALA A 150 -2.12 15.50 -7.59
CA ALA A 150 -2.96 14.32 -7.45
C ALA A 150 -3.34 13.71 -8.80
N ASN A 151 -3.65 14.53 -9.81
CA ASN A 151 -3.99 14.06 -11.15
C ASN A 151 -2.78 13.57 -11.97
N GLN A 152 -1.55 13.82 -11.52
CA GLN A 152 -0.33 13.38 -12.19
C GLN A 152 0.12 11.97 -11.75
N GLY A 153 -0.22 11.56 -10.54
CA GLY A 153 0.11 10.24 -9.99
C GLY A 153 -1.03 9.26 -10.15
#